data_AF-A0AAU3QMU5-F1
#
_entry.id   AF-A0AAU3QMU5-F1
#
_cell.length_a   1.000
_cell.length_b   1.000
_cell.length_c   1.000
_cell.angle_alpha   90.00
_cell.angle_beta   90.00
_cell.angle_gamma   90.00
#
_symmetry.space_group_name_H-M   'P 1'
#
loop_
_entity.id
_entity.type
_entity.pdbx_description
1 polymer ?
#
loop_
_entity_poly.entity_id
_entity_poly.type
_entity_poly.pdbx_seq_one_letter_code
_entity_poly.pdbx_strand_id
1 'polypeptide(L)'
;MSERQETIERNLWAAPALFVFVAWVLFKADSNPVMPKIAWIVYAVGWVPVLGMLGRTVAQRRNPGIGAVFGCGILLIMGGVFLANHG
;
A
#
# COMPACT_ATOMS: atom_id res chain seq x y z
N MET A 1 -20.92 12.30 7.36
CA MET A 1 -20.08 11.10 7.62
C MET A 1 -19.90 11.03 9.12
N SER A 2 -19.97 9.85 9.75
CA SER A 2 -19.66 9.77 11.18
C SER A 2 -18.15 9.90 11.39
N GLU A 3 -17.74 10.43 12.54
CA GLU A 3 -16.33 10.57 12.95
C GLU A 3 -15.57 9.21 12.89
N ARG A 4 -16.28 8.13 13.21
CA ARG A 4 -15.78 6.76 13.06
C ARG A 4 -15.43 6.42 11.61
N GLN A 5 -16.30 6.79 10.67
CA GLN A 5 -16.10 6.47 9.26
C GLN A 5 -14.94 7.26 8.66
N GLU A 6 -14.78 8.53 9.04
CA GLU A 6 -13.65 9.35 8.64
C GLU A 6 -12.31 8.80 9.15
N THR A 7 -12.29 8.34 10.40
CA THR A 7 -11.10 7.68 10.99
C THR A 7 -10.73 6.40 10.24
N ILE A 8 -11.72 5.58 9.90
CA ILE A 8 -11.50 4.34 9.13
C ILE A 8 -10.93 4.66 7.75
N GLU A 9 -11.51 5.61 7.03
CA GLU A 9 -11.04 5.98 5.69
C GLU A 9 -9.61 6.53 5.73
N ARG A 10 -9.27 7.37 6.71
CA ARG A 10 -7.90 7.86 6.89
C ARG A 10 -6.91 6.73 7.14
N ASN A 11 -7.27 5.79 8.02
CA ASN A 11 -6.41 4.64 8.35
C ASN A 11 -6.22 3.70 7.15
N LEU A 12 -7.28 3.48 6.35
CA LEU A 12 -7.18 2.67 5.14
C LEU A 12 -6.28 3.33 4.09
N TRP A 13 -6.26 4.66 3.98
CA TRP A 13 -5.37 5.37 3.03
C TRP A 13 -3.92 5.33 3.50
N ALA A 14 -3.69 5.28 4.81
CA ALA A 14 -2.36 5.17 5.40
C ALA A 14 -1.82 3.74 5.47
N ALA A 15 -2.69 2.72 5.50
CA ALA A 15 -2.33 1.31 5.63
C ALA A 15 -1.25 0.83 4.63
N PRO A 16 -1.22 1.25 3.35
CA PRO A 16 -0.18 0.83 2.41
C PRO A 16 1.24 1.15 2.88
N ALA A 17 1.43 2.22 3.66
CA ALA A 17 2.74 2.59 4.19
C ALA A 17 3.30 1.50 5.13
N LEU A 18 2.44 0.85 5.92
CA LEU A 18 2.83 -0.28 6.77
C LEU A 18 3.28 -1.48 5.94
N PHE A 19 2.53 -1.83 4.88
CA PHE A 19 2.91 -2.93 3.99
C PHE A 19 4.23 -2.65 3.26
N VAL A 20 4.42 -1.43 2.78
CA VAL A 20 5.66 -0.96 2.17
C VAL A 20 6.83 -1.06 3.15
N PHE A 21 6.64 -0.62 4.40
CA PHE A 21 7.67 -0.67 5.43
C PHE A 21 8.07 -2.12 5.74
N VAL A 22 7.10 -3.01 5.95
CA VAL A 22 7.37 -4.44 6.19
C VAL A 22 8.07 -5.09 5.00
N ALA A 23 7.62 -4.80 3.77
CA ALA A 23 8.28 -5.31 2.57
C ALA A 23 9.73 -4.82 2.47
N TRP A 24 9.99 -3.54 2.76
CA TRP A 24 11.36 -3.00 2.77
C TRP A 24 12.26 -3.70 3.79
N VAL A 25 11.76 -3.96 5.00
CA VAL A 25 12.51 -4.73 6.02
C VAL A 25 12.81 -6.15 5.53
N LEU A 26 11.84 -6.81 4.91
CA LEU A 26 12.02 -8.16 4.37
C LEU A 26 13.03 -8.20 3.21
N PHE A 27 13.05 -7.19 2.33
CA PHE A 27 14.07 -7.07 1.29
C PHE A 27 15.48 -6.84 1.83
N LYS A 28 15.61 -6.25 3.03
CA LYS A 28 16.90 -6.06 3.71
C LYS A 28 17.36 -7.27 4.53
N ALA A 29 16.49 -8.26 4.74
CA ALA A 29 16.84 -9.46 5.49
C ALA A 29 17.73 -10.38 4.63
N ASP A 30 19.05 -10.28 4.82
CA ASP A 30 20.07 -10.97 4.03
C ASP A 30 20.22 -12.48 4.36
N SER A 31 19.34 -13.00 5.20
CA SER A 31 19.52 -14.31 5.85
C SER A 31 18.83 -15.48 5.13
N ASN A 32 17.94 -15.22 4.15
CA ASN A 32 17.21 -16.31 3.49
C ASN A 32 16.73 -15.95 2.06
N PRO A 33 17.02 -16.78 1.04
CA PRO A 33 16.61 -16.55 -0.36
C PRO A 33 15.08 -16.54 -0.57
N VAL A 34 14.28 -16.96 0.41
CA VAL A 34 12.82 -16.87 0.40
C VAL A 34 12.32 -15.47 0.78
N MET A 35 13.12 -14.64 1.48
CA MET A 35 12.69 -13.31 1.96
C MET A 35 12.22 -12.37 0.85
N PRO A 36 12.90 -12.27 -0.32
CA PRO A 36 12.42 -11.43 -1.42
C PRO A 36 11.04 -11.86 -1.93
N LYS A 37 10.76 -13.17 -1.98
CA LYS A 37 9.43 -13.67 -2.39
C LYS A 37 8.35 -13.24 -1.40
N ILE A 38 8.62 -13.35 -0.11
CA ILE A 38 7.67 -12.91 0.94
C ILE A 38 7.51 -11.39 0.89
N ALA A 39 8.59 -10.63 0.70
CA ALA A 39 8.55 -9.18 0.58
C ALA A 39 7.63 -8.73 -0.58
N TRP A 40 7.73 -9.38 -1.74
CA TRP A 40 6.85 -9.11 -2.88
C TRP A 40 5.38 -9.44 -2.58
N ILE A 41 5.09 -10.54 -1.87
CA ILE A 41 3.73 -10.88 -1.45
C ILE A 41 3.18 -9.81 -0.51
N VAL A 42 3.96 -9.40 0.51
CA VAL A 42 3.55 -8.36 1.46
C VAL A 42 3.30 -7.03 0.75
N TYR A 43 4.19 -6.64 -0.17
CA TYR A 43 4.01 -5.45 -0.99
C TYR A 43 2.73 -5.53 -1.84
N ALA A 44 2.46 -6.68 -2.47
CA ALA A 44 1.25 -6.89 -3.27
C ALA A 44 -0.03 -6.77 -2.41
N VAL A 45 -0.03 -7.29 -1.19
CA VAL A 45 -1.17 -7.15 -0.25
C VAL A 45 -1.42 -5.68 0.11
N GLY A 46 -0.40 -4.83 0.12
CA GLY A 46 -0.52 -3.39 0.34
C GLY A 46 -1.45 -2.67 -0.67
N TRP A 47 -1.67 -3.25 -1.85
CA TRP A 47 -2.62 -2.72 -2.84
C TRP A 47 -4.08 -2.93 -2.49
N VAL A 48 -4.41 -3.95 -1.69
CA VAL A 48 -5.79 -4.30 -1.33
C VAL A 48 -6.59 -3.11 -0.76
N PRO A 49 -6.12 -2.38 0.28
CA PRO A 49 -6.85 -1.23 0.82
C PRO A 49 -7.01 -0.09 -0.19
N VAL A 50 -5.99 0.17 -1.02
CA VAL A 50 -6.02 1.22 -2.06
C VAL A 50 -7.05 0.89 -3.12
N LEU A 51 -6.99 -0.31 -3.70
CA LEU A 51 -7.92 -0.75 -4.74
C LEU A 51 -9.35 -0.83 -4.21
N GLY A 52 -9.54 -1.33 -2.99
CA GLY A 52 -10.84 -1.39 -2.34
C GLY A 52 -11.45 0.01 -2.16
N MET A 53 -10.65 0.99 -1.74
CA MET A 53 -11.14 2.35 -1.59
C MET A 53 -11.34 3.07 -2.91
N LEU A 54 -10.44 2.93 -3.89
CA LEU A 54 -10.64 3.47 -5.23
C LEU A 54 -11.93 2.92 -5.86
N GLY A 55 -12.16 1.60 -5.77
CA GLY A 55 -13.38 0.96 -6.24
C GLY A 55 -14.62 1.52 -5.55
N ARG A 56 -14.56 1.72 -4.23
CA ARG A 56 -15.63 2.38 -3.46
C ARG A 56 -15.84 3.82 -3.91
N THR A 57 -14.78 4.59 -4.15
CA THR A 57 -14.87 5.98 -4.59
C THR A 57 -15.50 6.08 -5.97
N VAL A 58 -15.13 5.18 -6.90
CA VAL A 58 -15.72 5.07 -8.24
C VAL A 58 -17.20 4.71 -8.14
N ALA A 59 -17.56 3.69 -7.35
CA ALA A 59 -18.95 3.28 -7.15
C ALA A 59 -19.82 4.41 -6.57
N GLN A 60 -19.25 5.23 -5.68
CA GLN A 60 -19.94 6.37 -5.07
C GLN A 60 -19.84 7.65 -5.91
N ARG A 61 -19.13 7.64 -7.05
CA ARG A 61 -18.83 8.81 -7.89
C ARG A 61 -18.26 9.99 -7.09
N ARG A 62 -17.42 9.71 -6.10
CA ARG A 62 -16.76 10.72 -5.26
C ARG A 62 -15.35 11.00 -5.76
N ASN A 63 -14.77 12.11 -5.29
CA ASN A 63 -13.37 12.39 -5.51
C ASN A 63 -12.53 11.67 -4.43
N PRO A 64 -11.53 10.86 -4.81
CA PRO A 64 -10.76 10.06 -3.83
C PRO A 64 -9.78 10.89 -2.99
N GLY A 65 -9.58 12.18 -3.34
CA GLY A 65 -8.85 13.14 -2.52
C GLY A 65 -7.38 12.79 -2.30
N ILE A 66 -6.76 13.44 -1.30
CA ILE A 66 -5.33 13.32 -1.03
C ILE A 66 -4.91 11.94 -0.52
N GLY A 67 -5.83 11.20 0.09
CA GLY A 67 -5.59 9.84 0.56
C GLY A 67 -5.19 8.90 -0.58
N ALA A 68 -5.85 9.00 -1.74
CA ALA A 68 -5.49 8.21 -2.91
C ALA A 68 -4.15 8.58 -3.51
N VAL A 69 -3.83 9.88 -3.55
CA VAL A 69 -2.51 10.33 -4.01
C VAL A 69 -1.43 9.74 -3.11
N PHE A 70 -1.62 9.77 -1.79
CA PHE A 70 -0.67 9.18 -0.85
C PHE A 70 -0.58 7.65 -1.02
N GLY A 71 -1.70 6.93 -0.93
CA GLY A 71 -1.74 5.47 -0.97
C GLY A 71 -1.24 4.89 -2.30
N CYS A 72 -1.66 5.44 -3.43
CA CYS A 72 -1.14 5.03 -4.74
C CYS A 72 0.32 5.47 -4.92
N GLY A 73 0.64 6.70 -4.53
CA GLY A 73 1.97 7.27 -4.73
C GLY A 73 3.05 6.48 -4.00
N ILE A 74 2.85 6.16 -2.72
CA ILE A 74 3.83 5.39 -1.96
C ILE A 74 4.02 3.98 -2.52
N LEU A 75 2.93 3.31 -2.93
CA LEU A 75 3.02 1.99 -3.55
C LEU A 75 3.76 2.05 -4.88
N LEU A 76 3.39 2.95 -5.78
CA LEU A 76 4.04 3.06 -7.10
C LEU A 76 5.53 3.41 -7.00
N ILE A 77 5.87 4.41 -6.18
CA ILE A 77 7.27 4.84 -6.00
C ILE A 77 8.09 3.70 -5.41
N MET A 78 7.61 3.10 -4.31
CA MET A 78 8.36 2.06 -3.62
C MET A 78 8.38 0.75 -4.40
N GLY A 79 7.33 0.42 -5.14
CA GLY A 79 7.31 -0.70 -6.09
C GLY A 79 8.39 -0.55 -7.16
N GLY A 80 8.55 0.66 -7.72
CA GLY A 80 9.64 0.97 -8.64
C GLY A 80 11.02 0.80 -7.99
N VAL A 81 11.20 1.29 -6.76
CA VAL A 81 12.43 1.09 -5.99
C VAL A 81 12.70 -0.39 -5.74
N PHE A 82 11.71 -1.17 -5.31
CA PHE A 82 11.88 -2.60 -5.06
C PHE A 82 12.21 -3.37 -6.33
N LEU A 83 11.53 -3.05 -7.44
CA LEU A 83 11.80 -3.68 -8.73
C LEU A 83 13.22 -3.38 -9.22
N ALA A 84 13.70 -2.15 -9.07
CA ALA A 84 15.05 -1.77 -9.49
C ALA A 84 16.17 -2.44 -8.67
N ASN A 85 15.91 -2.81 -7.41
CA ASN A 85 16.92 -3.38 -6.51
C ASN A 85 16.81 -4.89 -6.32
N HIS A 86 15.63 -5.48 -6.57
CA HIS A 86 15.29 -6.87 -6.22
C HIS A 86 14.47 -7.59 -7.30
N GLY A 87 14.34 -7.00 -8.50
CA GLY A 87 13.68 -7.56 -9.67
C GLY A 87 14.64 -8.27 -10.61
#